data_AF-A0A9E1IES5-F1
#
_entry.id   AF-A0A9E1IES5-F1
#
_cell.length_a   1.000
_cell.length_b   1.000
_cell.length_c   1.000
_cell.angle_alpha   90.00
_cell.angle_beta   90.00
_cell.angle_gamma   90.00
#
_symmetry.space_group_name_H-M   'P 1'
#
loop_
_entity.id
_entity.type
_entity.pdbx_description
1 polymer ?
#
loop_
_entity_poly.entity_id
_entity_poly.type
_entity_poly.pdbx_seq_one_letter_code
_entity_poly.pdbx_strand_id
1 'polypeptide(L)'
;AGKPVYELLGGSPGRVKLYASTGEIISREGQIEEVQKRLAEGFDSVKLRVHADTLAEDINGIRRAREAVGDKPILGVDANQGWRVAVVSDAPKWDFERALAFCKEAENLGFDWVEEPLAMDGYDELVRLRKEMKTINISGGELNSQGLPEFKIMLEKGCFDKYQPDACFTGGIAETLEIIKLVKAAGVKYSPHTWTNGIGFAINLQLLGASTFKDTARLEYPLDPPGWVPSTRDGLLQKPWLANNGSMSLPTLPGLGFEIDSAALRRYGKRFYKATPVRVAISAVLQRGIKEAKKIGALRDERLNSRSAELDRAFAAGEDAVTLAMKPSGQAESDRADAQPSD
;
A
#
# COMPACT_ATOMS: atom_id res chain seq x y z
N ALA A 1 4.56 -20.26 13.24
CA ALA A 1 5.30 -19.77 12.07
C ALA A 1 6.50 -18.91 12.46
N GLY A 2 6.39 -17.93 13.39
CA GLY A 2 7.57 -17.27 13.97
C GLY A 2 8.46 -16.50 12.98
N LYS A 3 7.93 -16.14 11.80
CA LYS A 3 8.65 -15.47 10.71
C LYS A 3 7.97 -14.14 10.36
N PRO A 4 8.71 -13.18 9.75
CA PRO A 4 8.12 -12.00 9.13
C PRO A 4 7.11 -12.40 8.05
N VAL A 5 6.08 -11.56 7.84
CA VAL A 5 5.04 -11.81 6.84
C VAL A 5 5.63 -11.97 5.44
N TYR A 6 6.63 -11.17 5.04
CA TYR A 6 7.21 -11.30 3.70
C TYR A 6 7.79 -12.69 3.44
N GLU A 7 8.39 -13.35 4.43
CA GLU A 7 8.93 -14.71 4.30
C GLU A 7 7.81 -15.74 4.20
N LEU A 8 6.72 -15.55 4.94
CA LEU A 8 5.53 -16.41 4.84
C LEU A 8 4.88 -16.33 3.46
N LEU A 9 5.06 -15.21 2.77
CA LEU A 9 4.58 -14.96 1.41
C LEU A 9 5.61 -15.33 0.33
N GLY A 10 6.75 -15.93 0.70
CA GLY A 10 7.79 -16.40 -0.23
C GLY A 10 8.87 -15.37 -0.56
N GLY A 11 8.88 -14.22 0.10
CA GLY A 11 9.94 -13.22 0.01
C GLY A 11 11.21 -13.60 0.74
N SER A 12 12.24 -12.77 0.57
CA SER A 12 13.55 -12.93 1.20
C SER A 12 13.99 -11.65 1.91
N PRO A 13 14.80 -11.75 2.99
CA PRO A 13 15.37 -10.59 3.66
C PRO A 13 16.07 -9.64 2.68
N GLY A 14 16.17 -8.37 3.07
CA GLY A 14 16.83 -7.38 2.23
C GLY A 14 16.38 -5.97 2.54
N ARG A 15 16.42 -5.14 1.50
CA ARG A 15 16.14 -3.70 1.58
C ARG A 15 15.21 -3.33 0.44
N VAL A 16 14.40 -2.31 0.66
CA VAL A 16 13.58 -1.68 -0.37
C VAL A 16 13.97 -0.21 -0.51
N LYS A 17 13.81 0.32 -1.71
CA LYS A 17 13.93 1.76 -1.95
C LYS A 17 12.65 2.47 -1.53
N LEU A 18 12.78 3.71 -1.11
CA LEU A 18 11.67 4.58 -0.74
C LEU A 18 11.62 5.79 -1.68
N TYR A 19 10.45 6.36 -1.87
CA TYR A 19 10.32 7.75 -2.33
C TYR A 19 9.70 8.59 -1.22
N ALA A 20 10.19 9.80 -1.00
CA ALA A 20 9.57 10.71 -0.05
C ALA A 20 8.27 11.25 -0.64
N SER A 21 7.17 11.14 0.09
CA SER A 21 5.88 11.70 -0.33
C SER A 21 5.47 12.82 0.62
N THR A 22 5.18 13.98 0.03
CA THR A 22 4.55 15.11 0.71
C THR A 22 3.07 15.15 0.37
N GLY A 23 2.24 15.69 1.25
CA GLY A 23 0.77 15.64 1.14
C GLY A 23 0.11 17.01 1.26
N GLU A 24 0.74 17.94 1.95
CA GLU A 24 0.24 19.28 2.21
C GLU A 24 0.39 20.19 0.97
N ILE A 25 -0.63 21.02 0.77
CA ILE A 25 -0.61 22.11 -0.20
C ILE A 25 0.06 23.31 0.48
N ILE A 26 1.37 23.42 0.29
CA ILE A 26 2.20 24.53 0.79
C ILE A 26 2.58 25.50 -0.35
N SER A 27 3.25 26.61 0.00
CA SER A 27 3.77 27.55 -1.00
C SER A 27 4.74 26.86 -1.97
N ARG A 28 4.89 27.41 -3.17
CA ARG A 28 5.77 26.83 -4.20
C ARG A 28 7.23 26.84 -3.78
N GLU A 29 7.67 27.94 -3.15
CA GLU A 29 8.98 28.04 -2.53
C GLU A 29 9.17 26.94 -1.46
N GLY A 30 8.16 26.72 -0.62
CA GLY A 30 8.16 25.65 0.37
C GLY A 30 8.27 24.25 -0.27
N GLN A 31 7.56 23.99 -1.38
CA GLN A 31 7.65 22.72 -2.10
C GLN A 31 9.07 22.47 -2.63
N ILE A 32 9.75 23.50 -3.14
CA ILE A 32 11.12 23.40 -3.65
C ILE A 32 12.10 23.10 -2.51
N GLU A 33 12.03 23.88 -1.43
CA GLU A 33 12.86 23.68 -0.23
C GLU A 33 12.68 22.27 0.34
N GLU A 34 11.44 21.80 0.38
CA GLU A 34 11.08 20.47 0.84
C GLU A 34 11.69 19.38 -0.06
N VAL A 35 11.58 19.48 -1.39
CA VAL A 35 12.24 18.53 -2.30
C VAL A 35 13.75 18.50 -2.06
N GLN A 36 14.41 19.67 -2.02
CA GLN A 36 15.85 19.77 -1.77
C GLN A 36 16.23 19.13 -0.44
N LYS A 37 15.43 19.34 0.60
CA LYS A 37 15.64 18.75 1.92
C LYS A 37 15.49 17.23 1.90
N ARG A 38 14.45 16.69 1.25
CA ARG A 38 14.26 15.24 1.10
C ARG A 38 15.42 14.60 0.34
N LEU A 39 15.95 15.27 -0.69
CA LEU A 39 17.15 14.81 -1.41
C LEU A 39 18.41 14.85 -0.52
N ALA A 40 18.58 15.89 0.30
CA ALA A 40 19.69 16.00 1.25
C ALA A 40 19.63 14.93 2.36
N GLU A 41 18.44 14.43 2.70
CA GLU A 41 18.23 13.28 3.60
C GLU A 41 18.53 11.93 2.92
N GLY A 42 18.90 11.95 1.65
CA GLY A 42 19.39 10.78 0.91
C GLY A 42 18.33 10.08 0.06
N PHE A 43 17.13 10.64 -0.06
CA PHE A 43 16.17 10.14 -1.05
C PHE A 43 16.66 10.43 -2.47
N ASP A 44 16.45 9.47 -3.38
CA ASP A 44 16.68 9.67 -4.82
C ASP A 44 15.39 9.97 -5.60
N SER A 45 14.24 9.92 -4.90
CA SER A 45 12.92 10.13 -5.47
C SER A 45 11.97 10.85 -4.50
N VAL A 46 11.19 11.79 -5.04
CA VAL A 46 10.24 12.61 -4.29
C VAL A 46 8.94 12.75 -5.08
N LYS A 47 7.79 12.62 -4.39
CA LYS A 47 6.45 12.91 -4.94
C LYS A 47 5.94 14.24 -4.39
N LEU A 48 5.49 15.11 -5.28
CA LEU A 48 4.94 16.44 -4.97
C LEU A 48 3.43 16.47 -5.13
N ARG A 49 2.71 17.21 -4.27
CA ARG A 49 1.29 17.49 -4.46
C ARG A 49 1.08 18.66 -5.44
N VAL A 50 0.20 18.50 -6.42
CA VAL A 50 -0.25 19.56 -7.34
C VAL A 50 -1.76 19.71 -7.26
N HIS A 51 -2.22 20.94 -7.09
CA HIS A 51 -3.60 21.21 -6.77
C HIS A 51 -3.97 22.71 -6.80
N ALA A 52 -3.27 23.52 -7.60
CA ALA A 52 -3.57 24.95 -7.70
C ALA A 52 -4.85 25.20 -8.51
N ASP A 53 -5.45 26.37 -8.32
CA ASP A 53 -6.68 26.76 -9.02
C ASP A 53 -6.50 26.72 -10.53
N THR A 54 -5.33 27.14 -11.04
CA THR A 54 -5.04 27.15 -12.47
C THR A 54 -3.98 26.14 -12.89
N LEU A 55 -4.13 25.63 -14.11
CA LEU A 55 -3.14 24.77 -14.76
C LEU A 55 -1.76 25.43 -14.86
N ALA A 56 -1.73 26.74 -15.17
CA ALA A 56 -0.48 27.49 -15.32
C ALA A 56 0.32 27.54 -14.01
N GLU A 57 -0.35 27.68 -12.87
CA GLU A 57 0.29 27.68 -11.55
C GLU A 57 0.86 26.31 -11.19
N ASP A 58 0.15 25.22 -11.47
CA ASP A 58 0.65 23.87 -11.27
C ASP A 58 1.88 23.59 -12.14
N ILE A 59 1.81 23.93 -13.44
CA ILE A 59 2.93 23.78 -14.37
C ILE A 59 4.14 24.60 -13.90
N ASN A 60 3.92 25.85 -13.47
CA ASN A 60 5.01 26.70 -12.97
C ASN A 60 5.66 26.10 -11.71
N GLY A 61 4.86 25.54 -10.80
CA GLY A 61 5.37 24.88 -9.59
C GLY A 61 6.31 23.71 -9.93
N ILE A 62 5.87 22.80 -10.80
CA ILE A 62 6.68 21.62 -11.16
C ILE A 62 7.92 21.99 -11.99
N ARG A 63 7.82 23.02 -12.84
CA ARG A 63 8.97 23.53 -13.61
C ARG A 63 10.06 24.06 -12.68
N ARG A 64 9.69 24.92 -11.72
CA ARG A 64 10.64 25.47 -10.76
C ARG A 64 11.24 24.40 -9.85
N ALA A 65 10.44 23.40 -9.45
CA ALA A 65 10.94 22.24 -8.71
C ALA A 65 11.99 21.46 -9.50
N ARG A 66 11.73 21.18 -10.78
CA ARG A 66 12.70 20.51 -11.67
C ARG A 66 13.97 21.35 -11.86
N GLU A 67 13.84 22.64 -12.15
CA GLU A 67 14.98 23.57 -12.31
C GLU A 67 15.87 23.62 -11.06
N ALA A 68 15.26 23.61 -9.88
CA ALA A 68 15.97 23.72 -8.61
C ALA A 68 16.77 22.47 -8.21
N VAL A 69 16.44 21.29 -8.75
CA VAL A 69 17.08 20.02 -8.38
C VAL A 69 17.78 19.31 -9.55
N GLY A 70 17.61 19.81 -10.77
CA GLY A 70 18.16 19.25 -12.00
C GLY A 70 17.53 17.92 -12.38
N ASP A 71 18.14 17.21 -13.34
CA ASP A 71 17.53 16.04 -13.99
C ASP A 71 17.78 14.71 -13.26
N LYS A 72 18.72 14.69 -12.30
CA LYS A 72 19.14 13.45 -11.63
C LYS A 72 18.05 12.84 -10.73
N PRO A 73 17.31 13.61 -9.91
CA PRO A 73 16.29 13.04 -9.03
C PRO A 73 15.05 12.59 -9.79
N ILE A 74 14.46 11.47 -9.33
CA ILE A 74 13.20 10.95 -9.86
C ILE A 74 12.05 11.70 -9.19
N LEU A 75 11.36 12.54 -9.95
CA LEU A 75 10.23 13.31 -9.43
C LEU A 75 8.92 12.72 -9.93
N GLY A 76 7.97 12.60 -9.02
CA GLY A 76 6.57 12.33 -9.32
C GLY A 76 5.68 13.47 -8.85
N VAL A 77 4.48 13.53 -9.39
CA VAL A 77 3.46 14.51 -9.01
C VAL A 77 2.14 13.81 -8.78
N ASP A 78 1.39 14.29 -7.81
CA ASP A 78 0.10 13.75 -7.39
C ASP A 78 -0.96 14.84 -7.50
N ALA A 79 -1.94 14.63 -8.38
CA ALA A 79 -3.02 15.56 -8.65
C ALA A 79 -4.24 15.35 -7.73
N ASN A 80 -4.28 14.25 -6.98
CA ASN A 80 -5.32 13.91 -6.01
C ASN A 80 -6.75 13.96 -6.57
N GLN A 81 -6.96 13.60 -7.84
CA GLN A 81 -8.28 13.64 -8.46
C GLN A 81 -9.05 12.32 -8.33
N GLY A 82 -8.39 11.23 -7.90
CA GLY A 82 -8.99 9.90 -7.81
C GLY A 82 -10.07 9.83 -6.74
N TRP A 83 -9.75 10.29 -5.52
CA TRP A 83 -10.73 10.46 -4.45
C TRP A 83 -10.72 11.87 -3.87
N ARG A 84 -11.70 12.68 -4.29
CA ARG A 84 -11.84 14.05 -3.78
C ARG A 84 -12.38 14.05 -2.35
N VAL A 85 -11.51 14.29 -1.38
CA VAL A 85 -11.93 14.62 -0.01
C VAL A 85 -12.35 16.09 0.04
N ALA A 86 -13.57 16.39 -0.41
CA ALA A 86 -14.15 17.74 -0.40
C ALA A 86 -14.47 18.28 1.02
N VAL A 87 -14.20 17.49 2.06
CA VAL A 87 -14.45 17.87 3.46
C VAL A 87 -13.47 18.95 3.96
N VAL A 88 -12.28 19.04 3.35
CA VAL A 88 -11.20 19.93 3.83
C VAL A 88 -11.08 21.21 2.99
N SER A 89 -11.24 21.14 1.67
CA SER A 89 -11.29 22.33 0.79
C SER A 89 -11.88 22.00 -0.58
N ASP A 90 -12.42 23.02 -1.26
CA ASP A 90 -12.86 22.93 -2.66
C ASP A 90 -11.64 22.89 -3.60
N ALA A 91 -11.13 21.68 -3.72
CA ALA A 91 -10.17 21.23 -4.70
C ALA A 91 -10.60 21.53 -6.16
N PRO A 92 -9.82 22.23 -7.01
CA PRO A 92 -10.12 22.36 -8.43
C PRO A 92 -10.22 20.98 -9.09
N LYS A 93 -11.38 20.74 -9.73
CA LYS A 93 -11.61 19.52 -10.51
C LYS A 93 -10.88 19.63 -11.84
N TRP A 94 -10.09 18.63 -12.17
CA TRP A 94 -9.49 18.50 -13.48
C TRP A 94 -10.48 17.85 -14.43
N ASP A 95 -10.62 18.42 -15.62
CA ASP A 95 -11.19 17.72 -16.76
C ASP A 95 -10.08 17.02 -17.55
N PHE A 96 -10.48 16.26 -18.57
CA PHE A 96 -9.54 15.54 -19.43
C PHE A 96 -8.51 16.46 -20.09
N GLU A 97 -8.93 17.64 -20.56
CA GLU A 97 -8.05 18.57 -21.29
C GLU A 97 -6.99 19.18 -20.35
N ARG A 98 -7.36 19.55 -19.12
CA ARG A 98 -6.41 20.00 -18.10
C ARG A 98 -5.43 18.90 -17.74
N ALA A 99 -5.91 17.68 -17.48
CA ALA A 99 -5.08 16.53 -17.15
C ALA A 99 -4.08 16.23 -18.28
N LEU A 100 -4.55 16.19 -19.54
CA LEU A 100 -3.71 15.96 -20.72
C LEU A 100 -2.63 17.02 -20.86
N ALA A 101 -2.99 18.31 -20.75
CA ALA A 101 -2.03 19.41 -20.85
C ALA A 101 -0.99 19.36 -19.74
N PHE A 102 -1.41 19.08 -18.50
CA PHE A 102 -0.50 18.94 -17.37
C PHE A 102 0.46 17.75 -17.55
N CYS A 103 -0.04 16.58 -17.90
CA CYS A 103 0.78 15.39 -18.09
C CYS A 103 1.82 15.58 -19.22
N LYS A 104 1.46 16.26 -20.32
CA LYS A 104 2.42 16.62 -21.39
C LYS A 104 3.55 17.51 -20.89
N GLU A 105 3.23 18.52 -20.08
CA GLU A 105 4.26 19.40 -19.51
C GLU A 105 5.14 18.67 -18.49
N ALA A 106 4.55 17.84 -17.63
CA ALA A 106 5.30 17.01 -16.70
C ALA A 106 6.22 16.01 -17.44
N GLU A 107 5.76 15.43 -18.54
CA GLU A 107 6.57 14.57 -19.43
C GLU A 107 7.75 15.33 -20.03
N ASN A 108 7.51 16.53 -20.58
CA ASN A 108 8.56 17.38 -21.14
C ASN A 108 9.62 17.80 -20.11
N LEU A 109 9.22 17.94 -18.84
CA LEU A 109 10.09 18.24 -17.71
C LEU A 109 10.77 16.99 -17.10
N GLY A 110 10.56 15.81 -17.69
CA GLY A 110 11.19 14.57 -17.25
C GLY A 110 10.70 14.07 -15.90
N PHE A 111 9.44 14.28 -15.55
CA PHE A 111 8.82 13.61 -14.39
C PHE A 111 8.59 12.12 -14.71
N ASP A 112 8.74 11.27 -13.70
CA ASP A 112 8.60 9.81 -13.86
C ASP A 112 7.14 9.38 -13.83
N TRP A 113 6.28 10.04 -13.04
CA TRP A 113 4.86 9.73 -13.02
C TRP A 113 3.95 10.91 -12.68
N VAL A 114 2.71 10.84 -13.15
CA VAL A 114 1.57 11.62 -12.68
C VAL A 114 0.55 10.68 -12.04
N GLU A 115 0.29 10.92 -10.76
CA GLU A 115 -0.60 10.13 -9.91
C GLU A 115 -1.99 10.78 -9.82
N GLU A 116 -3.01 9.95 -9.99
CA GLU A 116 -4.43 10.30 -9.94
C GLU A 116 -4.78 11.61 -10.68
N PRO A 117 -4.47 11.74 -11.98
CA PRO A 117 -4.79 12.95 -12.76
C PRO A 117 -6.29 13.12 -13.05
N LEU A 118 -7.07 12.05 -12.91
CA LEU A 118 -8.51 11.99 -13.20
C LEU A 118 -9.23 11.17 -12.12
N ALA A 119 -10.56 11.18 -12.14
CA ALA A 119 -11.39 10.43 -11.22
C ALA A 119 -11.09 8.92 -11.25
N MET A 120 -11.13 8.28 -10.07
CA MET A 120 -10.75 6.87 -9.92
C MET A 120 -11.64 5.91 -10.73
N ASP A 121 -12.88 6.30 -11.00
CA ASP A 121 -13.88 5.55 -11.79
C ASP A 121 -13.91 5.96 -13.28
N GLY A 122 -13.12 6.96 -13.66
CA GLY A 122 -12.96 7.46 -15.04
C GLY A 122 -12.11 6.54 -15.92
N TYR A 123 -12.35 5.23 -15.90
CA TYR A 123 -11.47 4.22 -16.52
C TYR A 123 -11.16 4.50 -17.99
N ASP A 124 -12.17 4.86 -18.79
CA ASP A 124 -11.97 5.10 -20.22
C ASP A 124 -11.17 6.39 -20.50
N GLU A 125 -11.34 7.42 -19.65
CA GLU A 125 -10.55 8.65 -19.72
C GLU A 125 -9.11 8.42 -19.29
N LEU A 126 -8.88 7.62 -18.24
CA LEU A 126 -7.55 7.20 -17.80
C LEU A 126 -6.82 6.41 -18.90
N VAL A 127 -7.50 5.46 -19.54
CA VAL A 127 -6.95 4.71 -20.68
C VAL A 127 -6.61 5.64 -21.85
N ARG A 128 -7.48 6.60 -22.16
CA ARG A 128 -7.24 7.59 -23.21
C ARG A 128 -6.03 8.45 -22.86
N LEU A 129 -5.94 8.98 -21.65
CA LEU A 129 -4.84 9.83 -21.19
C LEU A 129 -3.51 9.07 -21.24
N ARG A 130 -3.49 7.84 -20.73
CA ARG A 130 -2.32 6.96 -20.75
C ARG A 130 -1.80 6.74 -22.18
N LYS A 131 -2.68 6.53 -23.16
CA LYS A 131 -2.29 6.32 -24.58
C LYS A 131 -1.69 7.56 -25.24
N GLU A 132 -1.98 8.75 -24.74
CA GLU A 132 -1.41 10.00 -25.26
C GLU A 132 0.01 10.25 -24.75
N MET A 133 0.41 9.60 -23.64
CA MET A 133 1.73 9.72 -23.04
C MET A 133 2.73 8.76 -23.68
N LYS A 134 4.02 9.14 -23.70
CA LYS A 134 5.08 8.35 -24.33
C LYS A 134 6.05 7.73 -23.33
N THR A 135 6.40 8.48 -22.30
CA THR A 135 7.45 8.15 -21.34
C THR A 135 7.03 8.36 -19.89
N ILE A 136 6.15 9.32 -19.61
CA ILE A 136 5.65 9.52 -18.25
C ILE A 136 4.64 8.43 -17.90
N ASN A 137 4.69 7.93 -16.66
CA ASN A 137 3.77 6.89 -16.20
C ASN A 137 2.50 7.54 -15.64
N ILE A 138 1.33 7.08 -16.06
CA ILE A 138 0.07 7.41 -15.38
C ILE A 138 -0.14 6.40 -14.26
N SER A 139 -0.39 6.87 -13.03
CA SER A 139 -0.49 6.02 -11.84
C SER A 139 -1.72 6.31 -10.99
N GLY A 140 -2.08 5.34 -10.14
CA GLY A 140 -3.21 5.42 -9.23
C GLY A 140 -3.53 4.07 -8.61
N GLY A 141 -4.64 4.00 -7.87
CA GLY A 141 -5.08 2.76 -7.21
C GLY A 141 -5.09 2.82 -5.68
N GLU A 142 -4.79 3.96 -5.05
CA GLU A 142 -4.55 4.03 -3.61
C GLU A 142 -5.78 3.72 -2.76
N LEU A 143 -6.96 4.15 -3.21
CA LEU A 143 -8.22 4.13 -2.43
C LEU A 143 -9.33 3.27 -3.07
N ASN A 144 -8.98 2.45 -4.06
CA ASN A 144 -9.87 1.51 -4.73
C ASN A 144 -10.30 0.39 -3.77
N SER A 145 -11.40 0.66 -3.06
CA SER A 145 -11.88 -0.14 -1.92
C SER A 145 -12.60 -1.43 -2.29
N GLN A 146 -12.91 -1.65 -3.57
CA GLN A 146 -13.56 -2.90 -4.02
C GLN A 146 -12.56 -4.04 -4.20
N GLY A 147 -11.25 -3.78 -4.04
CA GLY A 147 -10.22 -4.81 -3.99
C GLY A 147 -9.95 -5.49 -5.33
N LEU A 148 -9.63 -6.78 -5.31
CA LEU A 148 -9.19 -7.54 -6.47
C LEU A 148 -10.11 -7.45 -7.71
N PRO A 149 -11.45 -7.53 -7.59
CA PRO A 149 -12.35 -7.40 -8.74
C PRO A 149 -12.18 -6.09 -9.51
N GLU A 150 -12.04 -4.98 -8.80
CA GLU A 150 -11.87 -3.65 -9.40
C GLU A 150 -10.51 -3.53 -10.11
N PHE A 151 -9.44 -4.02 -9.48
CA PHE A 151 -8.11 -4.03 -10.10
C PHE A 151 -8.02 -4.91 -11.35
N LYS A 152 -8.77 -6.02 -11.42
CA LYS A 152 -8.87 -6.82 -12.64
C LYS A 152 -9.43 -5.99 -13.80
N ILE A 153 -10.52 -5.27 -13.58
CA ILE A 153 -11.14 -4.41 -14.60
C ILE A 153 -10.16 -3.31 -15.03
N MET A 154 -9.48 -2.66 -14.08
CA MET A 154 -8.50 -1.62 -14.40
C MET A 154 -7.33 -2.16 -15.22
N LEU A 155 -6.80 -3.35 -14.87
CA LEU A 155 -5.73 -4.01 -15.60
C LEU A 155 -6.15 -4.45 -16.99
N GLU A 156 -7.34 -5.04 -17.14
CA GLU A 156 -7.91 -5.45 -18.43
C GLU A 156 -8.10 -4.26 -19.38
N LYS A 157 -8.58 -3.12 -18.86
CA LYS A 157 -8.71 -1.87 -19.62
C LYS A 157 -7.36 -1.20 -19.87
N GLY A 158 -6.39 -1.40 -18.98
CA GLY A 158 -5.08 -0.78 -19.02
C GLY A 158 -5.10 0.66 -18.53
N CYS A 159 -5.77 0.95 -17.41
CA CYS A 159 -5.95 2.31 -16.87
C CYS A 159 -4.64 2.99 -16.47
N PHE A 160 -3.66 2.24 -15.94
CA PHE A 160 -2.41 2.78 -15.40
C PHE A 160 -1.17 2.07 -15.96
N ASP A 161 -0.05 2.80 -16.01
CA ASP A 161 1.29 2.24 -16.20
C ASP A 161 1.92 1.79 -14.89
N LYS A 162 1.49 2.37 -13.76
CA LYS A 162 2.00 2.09 -12.42
C LYS A 162 0.82 1.99 -11.44
N TYR A 163 0.58 0.80 -10.92
CA TYR A 163 -0.49 0.53 -9.96
C TYR A 163 0.01 0.70 -8.52
N GLN A 164 -0.80 1.38 -7.71
CA GLN A 164 -0.45 1.78 -6.35
C GLN A 164 -1.48 1.35 -5.30
N PRO A 165 -1.90 0.07 -5.25
CA PRO A 165 -2.81 -0.38 -4.21
C PRO A 165 -2.20 -0.18 -2.82
N ASP A 166 -3.01 0.30 -1.90
CA ASP A 166 -2.74 0.23 -0.47
C ASP A 166 -3.53 -0.94 0.12
N ALA A 167 -2.84 -1.90 0.74
CA ALA A 167 -3.48 -3.05 1.33
C ALA A 167 -4.43 -2.71 2.49
N CYS A 168 -4.33 -1.53 3.09
CA CYS A 168 -5.31 -1.05 4.07
C CYS A 168 -6.69 -0.75 3.45
N PHE A 169 -6.74 -0.47 2.14
CA PHE A 169 -7.97 -0.12 1.42
C PHE A 169 -8.38 -1.18 0.39
N THR A 170 -7.44 -1.94 -0.16
CA THR A 170 -7.63 -2.83 -1.33
C THR A 170 -8.02 -4.29 -0.97
N GLY A 171 -8.57 -4.54 0.23
CA GLY A 171 -8.95 -5.91 0.66
C GLY A 171 -7.87 -6.68 1.42
N GLY A 172 -6.82 -6.02 1.89
CA GLY A 172 -5.79 -6.62 2.75
C GLY A 172 -4.71 -7.38 2.00
N ILE A 173 -3.82 -8.03 2.76
CA ILE A 173 -2.62 -8.72 2.25
C ILE A 173 -2.97 -9.74 1.16
N ALA A 174 -4.04 -10.51 1.33
CA ALA A 174 -4.38 -11.59 0.42
C ALA A 174 -4.76 -11.07 -0.97
N GLU A 175 -5.67 -10.10 -1.05
CA GLU A 175 -6.10 -9.55 -2.33
C GLU A 175 -5.02 -8.70 -2.99
N THR A 176 -4.31 -7.88 -2.22
CA THR A 176 -3.20 -7.07 -2.75
C THR A 176 -2.08 -7.96 -3.31
N LEU A 177 -1.79 -9.12 -2.72
CA LEU A 177 -0.80 -10.04 -3.26
C LEU A 177 -1.22 -10.62 -4.62
N GLU A 178 -2.50 -10.93 -4.82
CA GLU A 178 -3.01 -11.37 -6.12
C GLU A 178 -2.97 -10.24 -7.15
N ILE A 179 -3.30 -9.00 -6.74
CA ILE A 179 -3.19 -7.81 -7.60
C ILE A 179 -1.74 -7.61 -8.06
N ILE A 180 -0.76 -7.72 -7.16
CA ILE A 180 0.67 -7.62 -7.51
C ILE A 180 1.07 -8.63 -8.59
N LYS A 181 0.57 -9.86 -8.52
CA LYS A 181 0.83 -10.89 -9.55
C LYS A 181 0.20 -10.52 -10.89
N LEU A 182 -1.03 -10.00 -10.89
CA LEU A 182 -1.70 -9.56 -12.11
C LEU A 182 -0.99 -8.35 -12.73
N VAL A 183 -0.55 -7.38 -11.91
CA VAL A 183 0.27 -6.25 -12.34
C VAL A 183 1.56 -6.73 -13.01
N LYS A 184 2.24 -7.72 -12.41
CA LYS A 184 3.44 -8.34 -13.00
C LYS A 184 3.13 -9.03 -14.33
N ALA A 185 2.03 -9.79 -14.40
CA ALA A 185 1.61 -10.50 -15.61
C ALA A 185 1.22 -9.54 -16.76
N ALA A 186 0.64 -8.39 -16.43
CA ALA A 186 0.31 -7.33 -17.39
C ALA A 186 1.54 -6.54 -17.88
N GLY A 187 2.73 -6.78 -17.31
CA GLY A 187 3.96 -6.09 -17.70
C GLY A 187 4.03 -4.62 -17.29
N VAL A 188 3.17 -4.20 -16.35
CA VAL A 188 3.12 -2.82 -15.84
C VAL A 188 3.79 -2.71 -14.46
N LYS A 189 4.00 -1.48 -13.99
CA LYS A 189 4.74 -1.19 -12.76
C LYS A 189 3.84 -1.32 -11.53
N TYR A 190 4.49 -1.59 -10.40
CA TYR A 190 3.88 -1.62 -9.07
C TYR A 190 4.63 -0.68 -8.13
N SER A 191 3.91 0.02 -7.25
CA SER A 191 4.50 0.84 -6.20
C SER A 191 3.48 1.03 -5.08
N PRO A 192 3.65 0.41 -3.90
CA PRO A 192 2.65 0.49 -2.85
C PRO A 192 2.44 1.93 -2.33
N HIS A 193 1.18 2.35 -2.23
CA HIS A 193 0.75 3.57 -1.53
C HIS A 193 0.70 3.33 -0.02
N THR A 194 1.03 4.33 0.80
CA THR A 194 1.04 4.21 2.28
C THR A 194 0.67 5.47 3.09
N TRP A 195 -0.34 6.27 2.73
CA TRP A 195 -0.78 7.41 3.56
C TRP A 195 -1.68 7.07 4.76
N THR A 196 -1.38 5.97 5.46
CA THR A 196 -2.02 5.61 6.75
C THR A 196 -1.02 5.81 7.91
N ASN A 197 -1.02 4.93 8.92
CA ASN A 197 -0.10 5.00 10.06
C ASN A 197 1.01 3.94 9.93
N GLY A 198 1.90 3.87 10.93
CA GLY A 198 3.01 2.91 10.94
C GLY A 198 2.63 1.43 10.80
N ILE A 199 1.37 1.06 11.11
CA ILE A 199 0.88 -0.31 10.89
C ILE A 199 0.58 -0.53 9.40
N GLY A 200 -0.12 0.39 8.74
CA GLY A 200 -0.40 0.27 7.31
C GLY A 200 0.85 0.40 6.45
N PHE A 201 1.80 1.25 6.86
CA PHE A 201 3.14 1.27 6.28
C PHE A 201 3.83 -0.10 6.39
N ALA A 202 3.78 -0.75 7.56
CA ALA A 202 4.36 -2.08 7.75
C ALA A 202 3.70 -3.15 6.88
N ILE A 203 2.37 -3.11 6.70
CA ILE A 203 1.65 -4.06 5.84
C ILE A 203 2.16 -3.98 4.39
N ASN A 204 2.24 -2.77 3.85
CA ASN A 204 2.68 -2.56 2.46
C ASN A 204 4.20 -2.80 2.29
N LEU A 205 5.01 -2.52 3.31
CA LEU A 205 6.43 -2.90 3.34
C LEU A 205 6.63 -4.42 3.23
N GLN A 206 5.84 -5.20 3.99
CA GLN A 206 5.88 -6.66 3.96
C GLN A 206 5.47 -7.20 2.58
N LEU A 207 4.42 -6.63 1.99
CA LEU A 207 3.97 -6.98 0.64
C LEU A 207 5.03 -6.68 -0.43
N LEU A 208 5.65 -5.49 -0.39
CA LEU A 208 6.73 -5.17 -1.31
C LEU A 208 7.91 -6.13 -1.15
N GLY A 209 8.28 -6.46 0.10
CA GLY A 209 9.33 -7.44 0.40
C GLY A 209 9.05 -8.86 -0.11
N ALA A 210 7.78 -9.25 -0.21
CA ALA A 210 7.34 -10.51 -0.78
C ALA A 210 7.20 -10.48 -2.31
N SER A 211 7.05 -9.30 -2.89
CA SER A 211 6.74 -9.16 -4.31
C SER A 211 7.95 -9.37 -5.22
N THR A 212 7.68 -9.69 -6.48
CA THR A 212 8.67 -9.70 -7.56
C THR A 212 9.20 -8.30 -7.94
N PHE A 213 8.66 -7.25 -7.31
CA PHE A 213 9.03 -5.86 -7.56
C PHE A 213 9.95 -5.28 -6.48
N LYS A 214 10.35 -6.07 -5.47
CA LYS A 214 11.19 -5.64 -4.34
C LYS A 214 12.39 -4.79 -4.77
N ASP A 215 13.05 -5.19 -5.86
CA ASP A 215 14.30 -4.56 -6.32
C ASP A 215 14.08 -3.47 -7.39
N THR A 216 12.85 -3.33 -7.92
CA THR A 216 12.52 -2.38 -9.01
C THR A 216 11.57 -1.27 -8.59
N ALA A 217 10.72 -1.51 -7.60
CA ALA A 217 9.76 -0.56 -7.10
C ALA A 217 10.31 0.24 -5.92
N ARG A 218 9.63 1.34 -5.61
CA ARG A 218 9.85 2.14 -4.41
C ARG A 218 8.60 2.08 -3.56
N LEU A 219 8.76 1.90 -2.26
CA LEU A 219 7.67 2.06 -1.30
C LEU A 219 7.44 3.55 -1.05
N GLU A 220 6.20 3.99 -1.05
CA GLU A 220 5.88 5.33 -0.59
C GLU A 220 6.32 5.53 0.85
N TYR A 221 6.98 6.64 1.16
CA TYR A 221 7.32 7.01 2.53
C TYR A 221 6.68 8.37 2.85
N PRO A 222 5.53 8.39 3.54
CA PRO A 222 4.88 9.62 3.94
C PRO A 222 5.79 10.37 4.90
N LEU A 223 6.18 11.57 4.49
CA LEU A 223 7.07 12.45 5.22
C LEU A 223 6.74 13.90 4.89
N ASP A 224 5.99 14.54 5.78
CA ASP A 224 5.48 15.89 5.58
C ASP A 224 5.58 16.72 6.87
N PRO A 225 6.77 17.27 7.17
CA PRO A 225 7.00 18.00 8.40
C PRO A 225 6.31 19.37 8.39
N PRO A 226 5.81 19.83 9.55
CA PRO A 226 5.89 19.18 10.86
C PRO A 226 4.74 18.21 11.16
N GLY A 227 3.69 18.18 10.33
CA GLY A 227 2.42 17.51 10.63
C GLY A 227 2.48 15.98 10.60
N TRP A 228 3.05 15.42 9.53
CA TRP A 228 3.07 13.98 9.27
C TRP A 228 4.49 13.43 9.14
N VAL A 229 5.15 13.31 10.30
CA VAL A 229 6.50 12.74 10.43
C VAL A 229 6.47 11.37 11.12
N PRO A 230 7.52 10.52 10.99
CA PRO A 230 7.51 9.16 11.55
C PRO A 230 7.14 9.07 13.03
N SER A 231 7.55 10.03 13.86
CA SER A 231 7.19 10.05 15.29
C SER A 231 5.68 10.20 15.52
N THR A 232 4.99 10.95 14.67
CA THR A 232 3.53 11.15 14.74
C THR A 232 2.81 10.02 14.02
N ARG A 233 3.20 9.71 12.77
CA ARG A 233 2.64 8.64 11.93
C ARG A 233 2.68 7.27 12.62
N ASP A 234 3.76 7.00 13.35
CA ASP A 234 4.04 5.70 13.96
C ASP A 234 3.89 5.73 15.49
N GLY A 235 3.23 6.75 16.07
CA GLY A 235 3.22 7.01 17.51
C GLY A 235 2.61 5.90 18.40
N LEU A 236 2.03 4.85 17.82
CA LEU A 236 1.57 3.65 18.53
C LEU A 236 2.60 2.50 18.53
N LEU A 237 3.69 2.62 17.77
CA LEU A 237 4.77 1.63 17.70
C LEU A 237 5.85 1.96 18.73
N GLN A 238 6.51 0.95 19.29
CA GLN A 238 7.67 1.17 20.16
C GLN A 238 8.83 1.87 19.45
N LYS A 239 8.99 1.61 18.14
CA LYS A 239 10.02 2.22 17.30
C LYS A 239 9.38 2.68 15.99
N PRO A 240 9.51 3.95 15.61
CA PRO A 240 9.02 4.42 14.32
C PRO A 240 9.85 3.83 13.17
N TRP A 241 9.26 3.75 11.99
CA TRP A 241 9.93 3.35 10.76
C TRP A 241 10.73 4.53 10.22
N LEU A 242 12.03 4.52 10.47
CA LEU A 242 12.95 5.56 10.02
C LEU A 242 13.64 5.15 8.72
N ALA A 243 13.46 5.95 7.68
CA ALA A 243 14.23 5.82 6.44
C ALA A 243 15.74 5.97 6.72
N ASN A 244 16.55 5.22 5.97
CA ASN A 244 18.00 5.34 5.97
C ASN A 244 18.47 5.59 4.54
N ASN A 245 18.82 6.84 4.23
CA ASN A 245 19.31 7.28 2.91
C ASN A 245 18.40 6.80 1.76
N GLY A 246 17.10 7.15 1.84
CA GLY A 246 16.10 6.76 0.85
C GLY A 246 15.80 5.27 0.75
N SER A 247 16.15 4.47 1.77
CA SER A 247 15.93 3.03 1.81
C SER A 247 15.45 2.53 3.17
N MET A 248 14.90 1.32 3.20
CA MET A 248 14.50 0.65 4.44
C MET A 248 14.85 -0.83 4.39
N SER A 249 15.40 -1.36 5.48
CA SER A 249 15.56 -2.80 5.64
C SER A 249 14.21 -3.45 5.94
N LEU A 250 13.95 -4.62 5.35
CA LEU A 250 12.80 -5.43 5.72
C LEU A 250 12.92 -5.86 7.19
N PRO A 251 11.83 -5.80 7.98
CA PRO A 251 11.89 -6.10 9.40
C PRO A 251 12.00 -7.60 9.66
N THR A 252 12.85 -7.98 10.62
CA THR A 252 13.13 -9.38 10.93
C THR A 252 12.26 -9.97 12.04
N LEU A 253 11.50 -9.13 12.75
CA LEU A 253 10.58 -9.59 13.78
C LEU A 253 9.40 -10.37 13.16
N PRO A 254 8.88 -11.40 13.86
CA PRO A 254 7.73 -12.16 13.36
C PRO A 254 6.49 -11.30 13.08
N GLY A 255 5.67 -11.73 12.13
CA GLY A 255 4.47 -10.99 11.74
C GLY A 255 4.80 -9.73 10.95
N LEU A 256 4.13 -8.62 11.25
CA LEU A 256 4.32 -7.34 10.53
C LEU A 256 5.64 -6.63 10.89
N GLY A 257 6.39 -7.13 11.87
CA GLY A 257 7.75 -6.65 12.12
C GLY A 257 7.88 -5.50 13.12
N PHE A 258 6.83 -5.21 13.89
CA PHE A 258 6.84 -4.15 14.91
C PHE A 258 6.27 -4.64 16.25
N GLU A 259 6.55 -3.86 17.29
CA GLU A 259 5.90 -3.99 18.60
C GLU A 259 5.07 -2.75 18.92
N ILE A 260 3.96 -2.93 19.63
CA ILE A 260 3.10 -1.83 20.06
C ILE A 260 3.66 -1.21 21.34
N ASP A 261 3.71 0.11 21.40
CA ASP A 261 3.96 0.84 22.64
C ASP A 261 2.71 0.75 23.53
N SER A 262 2.81 -0.05 24.60
CA SER A 262 1.72 -0.26 25.54
C SER A 262 1.35 1.00 26.33
N ALA A 263 2.29 1.92 26.57
CA ALA A 263 2.02 3.18 27.26
C ALA A 263 1.28 4.14 26.32
N ALA A 264 1.71 4.27 25.07
CA ALA A 264 1.00 5.05 24.05
C ALA A 264 -0.40 4.49 23.81
N LEU A 265 -0.54 3.16 23.67
CA LEU A 265 -1.84 2.51 23.50
C LEU A 265 -2.76 2.76 24.71
N ARG A 266 -2.25 2.73 25.95
CA ARG A 266 -3.06 3.07 27.13
C ARG A 266 -3.49 4.54 27.16
N ARG A 267 -2.61 5.44 26.72
CA ARG A 267 -2.84 6.89 26.74
C ARG A 267 -3.84 7.33 25.68
N TYR A 268 -3.70 6.83 24.45
CA TYR A 268 -4.46 7.28 23.28
C TYR A 268 -5.54 6.28 22.84
N GLY A 269 -5.41 5.01 23.18
CA GLY A 269 -6.35 3.97 22.76
C GLY A 269 -7.64 3.97 23.57
N LYS A 270 -8.77 3.89 22.88
CA LYS A 270 -10.09 3.66 23.48
C LYS A 270 -10.62 2.31 23.05
N ARG A 271 -10.80 1.38 24.01
CA ARG A 271 -11.45 0.10 23.73
C ARG A 271 -12.95 0.31 23.52
N PHE A 272 -13.38 0.33 22.26
CA PHE A 272 -14.79 0.47 21.88
C PHE A 272 -15.50 -0.87 21.62
N TYR A 273 -14.73 -1.95 21.43
CA TYR A 273 -15.25 -3.29 21.22
C TYR A 273 -14.46 -4.34 22.01
N LYS A 274 -15.16 -5.36 22.50
CA LYS A 274 -14.56 -6.55 23.11
C LYS A 274 -15.17 -7.78 22.43
N ALA A 275 -14.39 -8.40 21.55
CA ALA A 275 -14.75 -9.67 20.93
C ALA A 275 -14.72 -10.77 22.00
N THR A 276 -15.88 -11.17 22.51
CA THR A 276 -16.00 -12.41 23.31
C THR A 276 -16.49 -13.54 22.41
N PRO A 277 -16.19 -14.82 22.71
CA PRO A 277 -16.68 -15.94 21.90
C PRO A 277 -18.20 -15.88 21.68
N VAL A 278 -18.94 -15.53 22.74
CA VAL A 278 -20.40 -15.33 22.70
C VAL A 278 -20.80 -14.18 21.77
N ARG A 279 -20.15 -13.00 21.87
CA ARG A 279 -20.48 -11.86 21.01
C ARG A 279 -20.11 -12.11 19.55
N VAL A 280 -19.01 -12.79 19.29
CA VAL A 280 -18.60 -13.19 17.93
C VAL A 280 -19.61 -14.18 17.36
N ALA A 281 -20.04 -15.18 18.13
CA ALA A 281 -21.07 -16.12 17.70
C ALA A 281 -22.42 -15.43 17.41
N ILE A 282 -22.86 -14.54 18.31
CA ILE A 282 -24.08 -13.74 18.10
C ILE A 282 -23.97 -12.86 16.85
N SER A 283 -22.86 -12.15 16.67
CA SER A 283 -22.63 -11.31 15.49
C SER A 283 -22.62 -12.13 14.20
N ALA A 284 -21.99 -13.31 14.19
CA ALA A 284 -21.99 -14.21 13.04
C ALA A 284 -23.40 -14.71 12.70
N VAL A 285 -24.21 -15.06 13.71
CA VAL A 285 -25.60 -15.47 13.52
C VAL A 285 -26.45 -14.32 12.97
N LEU A 286 -26.31 -13.11 13.52
CA LEU A 286 -27.08 -11.94 13.10
C LEU A 286 -26.71 -11.48 11.68
N GLN A 287 -25.43 -11.52 11.32
CA GLN A 287 -24.95 -11.03 10.02
C GLN A 287 -25.06 -12.06 8.90
N ARG A 288 -24.85 -13.34 9.21
CA ARG A 288 -24.68 -14.41 8.20
C ARG A 288 -25.68 -15.55 8.36
N GLY A 289 -26.55 -15.49 9.37
CA GLY A 289 -27.52 -16.54 9.68
C GLY A 289 -26.91 -17.72 10.46
N ILE A 290 -27.80 -18.50 11.08
CA ILE A 290 -27.43 -19.63 11.95
C ILE A 290 -26.61 -20.70 11.20
N LYS A 291 -26.99 -20.98 9.94
CA LYS A 291 -26.36 -22.03 9.13
C LYS A 291 -24.89 -21.72 8.87
N GLU A 292 -24.59 -20.50 8.45
CA GLU A 292 -23.22 -20.09 8.11
C GLU A 292 -22.37 -19.86 9.36
N ALA A 293 -22.97 -19.34 10.45
CA ALA A 293 -22.29 -19.25 11.73
C ALA A 293 -21.86 -20.62 12.28
N LYS A 294 -22.71 -21.66 12.15
CA LYS A 294 -22.35 -23.04 12.51
C LYS A 294 -21.23 -23.59 11.65
N LYS A 295 -21.25 -23.34 10.33
CA LYS A 295 -20.19 -23.77 9.41
C LYS A 295 -18.83 -23.14 9.76
N ILE A 296 -18.81 -21.84 10.04
CA ILE A 296 -17.61 -21.13 10.50
C ILE A 296 -17.12 -21.69 11.84
N GLY A 297 -18.03 -22.00 12.77
CA GLY A 297 -17.70 -22.65 14.04
C GLY A 297 -17.04 -24.02 13.85
N ALA A 298 -17.64 -24.87 13.01
CA ALA A 298 -17.12 -26.21 12.71
C ALA A 298 -15.72 -26.16 12.08
N LEU A 299 -15.51 -25.29 11.08
CA LEU A 299 -14.20 -25.09 10.44
C LEU A 299 -13.13 -24.61 11.44
N ARG A 300 -13.51 -23.75 12.38
CA ARG A 300 -12.59 -23.26 13.42
C ARG A 300 -12.18 -24.39 14.35
N ASP A 301 -13.15 -25.17 14.82
CA ASP A 301 -12.90 -26.26 15.76
C ASP A 301 -12.11 -27.40 15.09
N GLU A 302 -12.40 -27.70 13.82
CA GLU A 302 -11.62 -28.63 13.01
C GLU A 302 -10.16 -28.18 12.86
N ARG A 303 -9.92 -26.89 12.55
CA ARG A 303 -8.57 -26.32 12.42
C ARG A 303 -7.80 -26.28 13.74
N LEU A 304 -8.49 -26.11 14.87
CA LEU A 304 -7.88 -26.18 16.21
C LEU A 304 -7.52 -27.62 16.58
N ASN A 305 -8.42 -28.56 16.30
CA ASN A 305 -8.21 -29.98 16.57
C ASN A 305 -7.11 -30.58 15.69
N SER A 306 -7.07 -30.24 14.39
CA SER A 306 -6.02 -30.71 13.49
C SER A 306 -4.65 -30.22 13.92
N ARG A 307 -4.56 -28.95 14.34
CA ARG A 307 -3.33 -28.35 14.86
C ARG A 307 -2.91 -28.92 16.21
N SER A 308 -3.86 -29.22 17.10
CA SER A 308 -3.57 -29.91 18.35
C SER A 308 -3.02 -31.32 18.08
N ALA A 309 -3.65 -32.07 17.17
CA ALA A 309 -3.22 -33.42 16.80
C ALA A 309 -1.88 -33.46 16.04
N GLU A 310 -1.55 -32.42 15.27
CA GLU A 310 -0.20 -32.26 14.69
C GLU A 310 0.85 -32.00 15.78
N LEU A 311 0.55 -31.12 16.74
CA LEU A 311 1.44 -30.82 17.86
C LEU A 311 1.66 -32.07 18.74
N ASP A 312 0.60 -32.78 19.09
CA ASP A 312 0.66 -33.99 19.92
C ASP A 312 1.49 -35.11 19.24
N ARG A 313 1.32 -35.30 17.93
CA ARG A 313 2.12 -36.28 17.16
C ARG A 313 3.60 -35.93 17.12
N ALA A 314 3.93 -34.65 17.00
CA ALA A 314 5.31 -34.23 16.91
C ALA A 314 6.00 -34.16 18.28
N PHE A 315 5.28 -33.84 19.36
CA PHE A 315 5.77 -34.02 20.72
C PHE A 315 6.03 -35.50 21.04
N ALA A 316 5.15 -36.41 20.60
CA ALA A 316 5.37 -37.85 20.74
C ALA A 316 6.58 -38.37 19.93
N ALA A 317 6.97 -37.67 18.86
CA ALA A 317 8.14 -37.96 18.04
C ALA A 317 9.45 -37.33 18.57
N GLY A 318 9.41 -36.62 19.71
CA GLY A 318 10.57 -35.99 20.33
C GLY A 318 11.05 -34.71 19.66
N GLU A 319 10.25 -34.09 18.80
CA GLU A 319 10.57 -32.79 18.21
C GLU A 319 10.42 -31.68 19.25
N ASP A 320 11.39 -30.76 19.34
CA ASP A 320 11.27 -29.63 20.25
C ASP A 320 10.21 -28.63 19.75
N ALA A 321 9.63 -27.88 20.70
CA ALA A 321 8.55 -26.94 20.41
C ALA A 321 8.94 -25.83 19.42
N VAL A 322 10.24 -25.55 19.27
CA VAL A 322 10.77 -24.49 18.40
C VAL A 322 10.80 -24.98 16.94
N THR A 323 11.24 -26.22 16.72
CA THR A 323 11.27 -26.90 15.42
C THR A 323 9.85 -27.12 14.88
N LEU A 324 8.92 -27.44 15.77
CA LEU A 324 7.49 -27.61 15.51
C LEU A 324 6.77 -26.33 15.07
N ALA A 325 7.15 -25.18 15.64
CA ALA A 325 6.55 -23.89 15.30
C ALA A 325 6.93 -23.37 13.91
N MET A 326 7.92 -24.00 13.26
CA MET A 326 8.51 -23.59 11.98
C MET A 326 8.05 -24.41 10.76
N LYS A 327 7.36 -25.55 10.94
CA LYS A 327 6.82 -26.34 9.82
C LYS A 327 5.55 -25.69 9.23
N PRO A 328 5.37 -25.66 7.89
CA PRO A 328 4.11 -25.24 7.27
C PRO A 328 3.00 -26.26 7.57
N SER A 329 1.78 -25.80 7.84
CA SER A 329 0.60 -26.67 8.03
C SER A 329 0.22 -27.33 6.70
N GLY A 330 0.23 -28.66 6.63
CA GLY A 330 0.08 -29.43 5.39
C GLY A 330 -1.30 -29.43 4.72
N GLN A 331 -2.27 -28.65 5.22
CA GLN A 331 -3.65 -28.63 4.70
C GLN A 331 -3.96 -27.53 3.67
N ALA A 332 -3.02 -26.61 3.39
CA ALA A 332 -3.29 -25.51 2.45
C ALA A 332 -3.31 -25.93 0.96
N GLU A 333 -2.88 -27.16 0.62
CA GLU A 333 -2.83 -27.65 -0.76
C GLU A 333 -4.09 -28.41 -1.21
N SER A 334 -4.87 -29.02 -0.30
CA SER A 334 -6.06 -29.80 -0.68
C SER A 334 -7.31 -28.95 -0.96
N ASP A 335 -7.46 -27.81 -0.28
CA ASP A 335 -8.68 -26.98 -0.39
C ASP A 335 -8.75 -26.15 -1.69
N ARG A 336 -7.67 -26.15 -2.50
CA ARG A 336 -7.64 -25.48 -3.81
C ARG A 336 -8.10 -26.37 -4.97
N ALA A 337 -8.25 -27.68 -4.77
CA ALA A 337 -8.58 -28.61 -5.85
C ALA A 337 -10.09 -28.74 -6.13
N ASP A 338 -10.96 -28.48 -5.15
CA ASP A 338 -12.41 -28.78 -5.25
C ASP A 338 -13.30 -27.57 -5.61
N ALA A 339 -12.71 -26.45 -6.03
CA ALA A 339 -13.44 -25.28 -6.51
C ALA A 339 -13.33 -25.15 -8.04
N GLN A 340 -13.69 -26.20 -8.78
CA GLN A 340 -14.14 -26.05 -10.17
C GLN A 340 -15.67 -26.06 -10.19
N PRO A 341 -16.33 -25.04 -10.77
CA PRO A 341 -17.77 -25.09 -10.99
C PRO A 341 -18.06 -26.09 -12.11
N SER A 342 -18.83 -27.13 -11.79
CA SER A 342 -19.57 -27.91 -12.77
C SER A 342 -20.76 -27.08 -13.26
N ASP A 343 -20.98 -27.09 -14.58
CA ASP A 343 -22.06 -26.40 -15.32
C ASP A 343 -23.46 -26.39 -14.68
#